data_AF-A0A3Q2D532-F1
#
_entry.id   AF-A0A3Q2D532-F1
#
_cell.length_a   1.000
_cell.length_b   1.000
_cell.length_c   1.000
_cell.angle_alpha   90.00
_cell.angle_beta   90.00
_cell.angle_gamma   90.00
#
_symmetry.space_group_name_H-M   'P 1'
#
loop_
_entity.id
_entity.type
_entity.pdbx_description
1 polymer ?
#
loop_
_entity_poly.entity_id
_entity_poly.type
_entity_poly.pdbx_seq_one_letter_code
_entity_poly.pdbx_strand_id
1 'polypeptide(L)'
;GAKTCPTGWNKFSCSCYFLSTKSGSWDEGRKDCITRGADLVVINDKEEQVLFANEAAWIGLIDKETEGSWKWVDGTSMTLSFWGDDQPDNWKGDEDCGQYINKRWNDLSCVASLKWICEKLPPWSA
;
A
#
# COMPACT_ATOMS: atom_id res chain seq x y z
N GLY A 1 -27.82 7.87 1.43
CA GLY A 1 -27.51 7.94 0.00
C GLY A 1 -26.27 7.12 -0.27
N ALA A 2 -26.26 6.30 -1.32
CA ALA A 2 -25.12 5.44 -1.65
C ALA A 2 -23.87 6.30 -1.87
N LYS A 3 -22.88 6.21 -0.98
CA LYS A 3 -21.60 6.89 -1.15
C LYS A 3 -20.86 6.19 -2.28
N THR A 4 -20.70 6.91 -3.39
CA THR A 4 -19.89 6.53 -4.54
C THR A 4 -18.46 7.01 -4.33
N CYS A 5 -17.49 6.28 -4.86
CA CYS A 5 -16.09 6.72 -4.83
C CYS A 5 -15.89 7.97 -5.72
N PRO A 6 -14.87 8.81 -5.43
CA PRO A 6 -14.54 9.93 -6.31
C PRO A 6 -14.24 9.43 -7.73
N THR A 7 -14.40 10.29 -8.74
CA THR A 7 -14.05 9.95 -10.13
C THR A 7 -12.60 9.50 -10.22
N GLY A 8 -12.36 8.38 -10.92
CA GLY A 8 -11.02 7.77 -11.04
C GLY A 8 -10.64 6.83 -9.90
N TRP A 9 -11.51 6.65 -8.90
CA TRP A 9 -11.33 5.67 -7.82
C TRP A 9 -12.22 4.45 -8.02
N ASN A 10 -11.68 3.27 -7.74
CA ASN A 10 -12.42 2.02 -7.78
C ASN A 10 -13.03 1.75 -6.42
N LYS A 11 -14.31 1.37 -6.39
CA LYS A 11 -14.98 0.93 -5.17
C LYS A 11 -14.75 -0.56 -4.98
N PHE A 12 -14.26 -0.95 -3.80
CA PHE A 12 -14.29 -2.34 -3.37
C PHE A 12 -14.72 -2.38 -1.90
N SER A 13 -15.71 -3.22 -1.58
CA SER A 13 -16.35 -3.24 -0.26
C SER A 13 -16.78 -1.83 0.20
N CYS A 14 -16.28 -1.36 1.34
CA CYS A 14 -16.57 -0.06 1.93
C CYS A 14 -15.53 1.02 1.61
N SER A 15 -14.41 0.66 0.96
CA SER A 15 -13.29 1.55 0.67
C SER A 15 -13.24 1.97 -0.81
N CYS A 16 -12.49 3.04 -1.06
CA CYS A 16 -12.19 3.54 -2.39
C CYS A 16 -10.69 3.46 -2.65
N TYR A 17 -10.32 2.98 -3.83
CA TYR A 17 -8.92 2.74 -4.20
C TYR A 17 -8.51 3.55 -5.41
N PHE A 18 -7.29 4.10 -5.39
CA PHE A 18 -6.71 4.84 -6.51
C PHE A 18 -5.31 4.34 -6.80
N LEU A 19 -5.10 3.88 -8.02
CA LEU A 19 -3.78 3.58 -8.54
C LEU A 19 -3.21 4.84 -9.20
N SER A 20 -2.00 5.23 -8.82
CA SER A 20 -1.34 6.39 -9.40
C SER A 20 -1.00 6.20 -10.88
N THR A 21 -0.99 7.31 -11.63
CA THR A 21 -0.45 7.36 -12.99
C THR A 21 1.03 7.77 -13.02
N LYS A 22 1.56 8.23 -11.88
CA LYS A 22 2.95 8.64 -11.69
C LYS A 22 3.68 7.57 -10.89
N SER A 23 5.01 7.55 -11.05
CA SER A 23 5.92 6.76 -10.22
C SER A 23 6.82 7.67 -9.39
N GLY A 24 7.27 7.19 -8.25
CA GLY A 24 8.05 7.95 -7.28
C GLY A 24 8.42 7.09 -6.07
N SER A 25 9.06 7.71 -5.08
CA SER A 25 9.40 7.06 -3.82
C SER A 25 8.17 6.70 -3.00
N TRP A 26 8.36 5.85 -1.99
CA TRP A 26 7.28 5.49 -1.06
C TRP A 26 6.71 6.74 -0.35
N ASP A 27 7.59 7.64 0.11
CA ASP A 27 7.21 8.89 0.76
C ASP A 27 6.45 9.85 -0.18
N GLU A 28 6.85 9.92 -1.46
CA GLU A 28 6.13 10.70 -2.47
C GLU A 28 4.73 10.14 -2.73
N GLY A 29 4.61 8.81 -2.81
CA GLY A 29 3.32 8.14 -2.96
C GLY A 29 2.41 8.36 -1.78
N ARG A 30 2.92 8.18 -0.56
CA ARG A 30 2.18 8.46 0.68
C ARG A 30 1.68 9.89 0.74
N LYS A 31 2.54 10.85 0.42
CA LYS A 31 2.18 12.28 0.40
C LYS A 31 1.07 12.57 -0.62
N ASP A 32 1.10 11.97 -1.80
CA ASP A 32 0.03 12.12 -2.79
C ASP A 32 -1.30 11.53 -2.28
N CYS A 33 -1.27 10.36 -1.63
CA CYS A 33 -2.48 9.78 -1.02
C CYS A 33 -3.06 10.68 0.09
N ILE A 34 -2.22 11.17 1.01
CA ILE A 34 -2.63 12.10 2.08
C ILE A 34 -3.26 13.37 1.49
N THR A 35 -2.68 13.91 0.42
CA THR A 35 -3.22 15.11 -0.27
C THR A 35 -4.61 14.86 -0.87
N ARG A 36 -4.96 13.61 -1.18
CA ARG A 36 -6.30 13.19 -1.64
C ARG A 36 -7.26 12.86 -0.49
N GLY A 37 -6.84 13.06 0.76
CA GLY A 37 -7.55 12.66 1.97
C GLY A 37 -7.68 11.14 2.11
N ALA A 38 -6.65 10.42 1.71
CA ALA A 38 -6.48 8.97 1.76
C ALA A 38 -5.12 8.66 2.45
N ASP A 39 -4.70 7.40 2.51
CA ASP A 39 -3.30 7.03 2.76
C ASP A 39 -2.90 5.92 1.78
N LEU A 40 -1.66 5.44 1.79
CA LEU A 40 -1.31 4.22 1.08
C LEU A 40 -2.17 3.05 1.56
N VAL A 41 -2.50 2.14 0.66
CA VAL A 41 -3.41 1.02 0.96
C VAL A 41 -2.92 0.15 2.11
N VAL A 42 -3.83 -0.17 3.02
CA VAL A 42 -3.63 -1.16 4.08
C VAL A 42 -4.36 -2.42 3.63
N ILE A 43 -3.64 -3.54 3.50
CA ILE A 43 -4.23 -4.78 2.99
C ILE A 43 -4.57 -5.67 4.18
N ASN A 44 -5.85 -5.70 4.53
CA ASN A 44 -6.37 -6.40 5.71
C ASN A 44 -6.98 -7.76 5.37
N ASP A 45 -7.27 -8.04 4.10
CA ASP A 45 -7.78 -9.31 3.64
C ASP A 45 -7.24 -9.73 2.26
N LYS A 46 -7.57 -10.97 1.87
CA LYS A 46 -7.08 -11.57 0.62
C LYS A 46 -7.79 -10.97 -0.60
N GLU A 47 -9.00 -10.47 -0.43
CA GLU A 47 -9.81 -9.90 -1.49
C GLU A 47 -9.25 -8.53 -1.93
N GLU A 48 -8.73 -7.73 -1.00
CA GLU A 48 -8.00 -6.49 -1.29
C GLU A 48 -6.69 -6.77 -2.05
N GLN A 49 -5.96 -7.82 -1.66
CA GLN A 49 -4.71 -8.23 -2.29
C GLN A 49 -4.87 -8.53 -3.79
N VAL A 50 -6.02 -8.99 -4.27
CA VAL A 50 -6.19 -9.38 -5.68
C VAL A 50 -6.59 -8.23 -6.61
N LEU A 51 -6.95 -7.06 -6.07
CA LEU A 51 -7.46 -5.92 -6.85
C LEU A 51 -6.43 -5.34 -7.83
N PHE A 52 -5.13 -5.44 -7.51
CA PHE A 52 -4.05 -4.74 -8.24
C PHE A 52 -3.11 -5.69 -8.99
N ALA A 53 -3.54 -6.93 -9.24
CA ALA A 53 -2.78 -8.08 -9.73
C ALA A 53 -1.73 -7.87 -10.83
N ASN A 54 -1.88 -6.83 -11.66
CA ASN A 54 -1.02 -6.58 -12.83
C ASN A 54 -0.04 -5.41 -12.64
N GLU A 55 -0.02 -4.78 -11.47
CA GLU A 55 0.74 -3.54 -11.24
C GLU A 55 1.82 -3.76 -10.18
N ALA A 56 2.98 -3.13 -10.38
CA ALA A 56 3.99 -2.98 -9.34
C ALA A 56 3.80 -1.62 -8.66
N ALA A 57 3.50 -1.62 -7.38
CA ALA A 57 3.15 -0.38 -6.67
C ALA A 57 3.51 -0.42 -5.18
N TRP A 58 3.74 0.75 -4.60
CA TRP A 58 3.83 0.93 -3.17
C TRP A 58 2.50 0.64 -2.47
N ILE A 59 2.60 -0.06 -1.35
CA ILE A 59 1.54 -0.27 -0.37
C ILE A 59 1.94 0.36 0.96
N GLY A 60 1.01 0.50 1.89
CA GLY A 60 1.21 1.21 3.15
C GLY A 60 2.05 0.45 4.19
N LEU A 61 2.86 -0.52 3.79
CA LEU A 61 3.64 -1.36 4.70
C LEU A 61 5.08 -0.81 4.81
N ILE A 62 5.59 -0.69 6.03
CA ILE A 62 6.92 -0.13 6.32
C ILE A 62 7.51 -0.73 7.61
N ASP A 63 8.81 -0.96 7.68
CA ASP A 63 9.52 -1.38 8.91
C ASP A 63 10.77 -0.55 9.24
N LYS A 64 10.95 0.59 8.55
CA LYS A 64 12.03 1.59 8.74
C LYS A 64 12.37 1.98 10.19
N GLU A 65 11.42 1.87 11.12
CA GLU A 65 11.68 2.14 12.54
C GLU A 65 12.45 1.02 13.23
N THR A 66 12.19 -0.23 12.86
CA THR A 66 12.77 -1.43 13.45
C THR A 66 12.65 -2.55 12.44
N GLU A 67 13.78 -2.90 11.83
CA GLU A 67 13.93 -4.00 10.88
C GLU A 67 13.16 -5.27 11.33
N GLY A 68 12.35 -5.82 10.42
CA GLY A 68 11.53 -7.01 10.66
C GLY A 68 10.27 -6.74 11.48
N SER A 69 10.03 -5.53 11.96
CA SER A 69 8.82 -5.12 12.69
C SER A 69 7.88 -4.27 11.82
N TRP A 70 7.26 -4.92 10.85
CA TRP A 70 6.37 -4.31 9.86
C TRP A 70 5.11 -3.70 10.46
N LYS A 71 4.85 -2.45 10.06
CA LYS A 71 3.66 -1.66 10.42
C LYS A 71 2.99 -1.11 9.18
N TRP A 72 1.68 -0.94 9.28
CA TRP A 72 0.89 -0.22 8.30
C TRP A 72 0.92 1.29 8.55
N VAL A 73 0.64 2.07 7.52
CA VAL A 73 0.55 3.54 7.59
C VAL A 73 -0.50 4.05 8.57
N ASP A 74 -1.50 3.23 8.91
CA ASP A 74 -2.52 3.51 9.92
C ASP A 74 -2.04 3.23 11.37
N GLY A 75 -0.81 2.75 11.54
CA GLY A 75 -0.18 2.44 12.82
C GLY A 75 -0.42 1.03 13.34
N THR A 76 -1.24 0.22 12.66
CA THR A 76 -1.48 -1.17 13.04
C THR A 76 -0.29 -2.07 12.69
N SER A 77 -0.07 -3.12 13.46
CA SER A 77 0.93 -4.14 13.15
C SER A 77 0.43 -5.09 12.06
N MET A 78 1.34 -5.57 11.22
CA MET A 78 1.03 -6.62 10.25
C MET A 78 0.62 -7.92 10.97
N THR A 79 -0.61 -8.38 10.75
CA THR A 79 -1.14 -9.63 11.31
C THR A 79 -1.33 -10.73 10.28
N LEU A 80 -1.34 -10.37 9.00
CA LEU A 80 -1.42 -11.26 7.84
C LEU A 80 -0.30 -10.88 6.87
N SER A 81 0.19 -11.85 6.13
CA SER A 81 1.23 -11.62 5.14
C SER A 81 0.93 -12.29 3.82
N PHE A 82 1.25 -11.57 2.74
CA PHE A 82 1.21 -12.07 1.37
C PHE A 82 2.58 -11.92 0.68
N TRP A 83 3.66 -12.04 1.45
CA TRP A 83 5.03 -12.04 0.94
C TRP A 83 5.23 -13.03 -0.21
N GLY A 84 6.10 -12.63 -1.14
CA GLY A 84 6.65 -13.50 -2.16
C GLY A 84 7.52 -14.59 -1.55
N ASP A 85 7.96 -15.50 -2.41
CA ASP A 85 8.92 -16.52 -1.98
C ASP A 85 10.22 -15.82 -1.55
N ASP A 86 10.76 -16.25 -0.40
CA ASP A 86 11.97 -15.71 0.24
C ASP A 86 11.90 -14.24 0.72
N GLN A 87 10.71 -13.64 0.77
CA GLN A 87 10.50 -12.25 1.20
C GLN A 87 9.91 -12.14 2.62
N PRO A 88 10.16 -11.05 3.36
CA PRO A 88 11.09 -9.98 3.03
C PRO A 88 12.55 -10.42 3.23
N ASP A 89 13.45 -10.06 2.31
CA ASP A 89 14.86 -10.49 2.33
C ASP A 89 15.84 -9.40 2.75
N ASN A 90 15.35 -8.17 2.91
CA ASN A 90 16.11 -6.98 3.23
C ASN A 90 17.38 -6.87 2.39
N TRP A 91 17.23 -6.88 1.08
CA TRP A 91 18.36 -6.98 0.17
C TRP A 91 19.34 -5.83 0.39
N LYS A 92 20.57 -6.18 0.80
CA LYS A 92 21.66 -5.25 1.18
C LYS A 92 21.40 -4.41 2.44
N GLY A 93 20.37 -4.70 3.22
CA GLY A 93 20.08 -3.97 4.46
C GLY A 93 19.48 -2.59 4.25
N ASP A 94 18.71 -2.37 3.18
CA ASP A 94 18.12 -1.08 2.81
C ASP A 94 16.71 -1.24 2.18
N GLU A 95 15.94 -2.26 2.57
CA GLU A 95 14.60 -2.49 2.02
C GLU A 95 13.50 -2.36 3.06
N ASP A 96 13.17 -1.11 3.40
CA ASP A 96 12.24 -0.85 4.50
C ASP A 96 10.77 -0.66 4.08
N CYS A 97 10.45 -0.75 2.78
CA CYS A 97 9.14 -0.35 2.23
C CYS A 97 8.46 -1.47 1.44
N GLY A 98 7.19 -1.72 1.72
CA GLY A 98 6.40 -2.75 1.05
C GLY A 98 6.01 -2.38 -0.37
N GLN A 99 6.45 -3.20 -1.32
CA GLN A 99 6.00 -3.25 -2.70
C GLN A 99 4.97 -4.36 -2.87
N TYR A 100 3.89 -4.06 -3.60
CA TYR A 100 3.03 -5.06 -4.22
C TYR A 100 3.53 -5.36 -5.63
N ILE A 101 3.73 -6.64 -5.96
CA ILE A 101 4.13 -7.10 -7.30
C ILE A 101 3.62 -8.53 -7.54
N ASN A 102 3.02 -8.79 -8.70
CA ASN A 102 2.53 -10.13 -9.09
C ASN A 102 1.64 -10.81 -8.02
N LYS A 103 0.76 -10.06 -7.35
CA LYS A 103 -0.11 -10.53 -6.24
C LYS A 103 0.63 -10.95 -4.97
N ARG A 104 1.89 -10.57 -4.84
CA ARG A 104 2.75 -10.83 -3.68
C ARG A 104 3.32 -9.53 -3.16
N TRP A 105 3.87 -9.58 -1.96
CA TRP A 105 4.62 -8.49 -1.37
C TRP A 105 6.12 -8.75 -1.49
N ASN A 106 6.87 -7.67 -1.68
CA ASN A 106 8.33 -7.61 -1.66
C ASN A 106 8.70 -6.44 -0.76
N ASP A 107 9.75 -6.52 0.01
CA ASP A 107 10.36 -5.33 0.59
C ASP A 107 11.28 -4.70 -0.45
N LEU A 108 11.31 -3.37 -0.52
CA LEU A 108 12.13 -2.68 -1.51
C LEU A 108 12.63 -1.37 -0.92
N SER A 109 13.80 -0.93 -1.36
CA SER A 109 14.35 0.36 -0.97
C SER A 109 13.33 1.48 -1.22
N CYS A 110 13.01 2.23 -0.17
CA CYS A 110 11.93 3.23 -0.16
C CYS A 110 12.11 4.34 -1.21
N VAL A 111 13.33 4.53 -1.73
CA VAL A 111 13.66 5.53 -2.75
C VAL A 111 13.46 5.02 -4.19
N ALA A 112 13.12 3.74 -4.38
CA ALA A 112 12.79 3.21 -5.70
C ALA A 112 11.58 3.95 -6.31
N SER A 113 11.49 3.96 -7.64
CA SER A 113 10.41 4.65 -8.35
C SER A 113 9.35 3.66 -8.81
N LEU A 114 8.23 3.62 -8.08
CA LEU A 114 7.06 2.79 -8.39
C LEU A 114 5.79 3.64 -8.40
N LYS A 115 4.74 3.12 -9.03
CA LYS A 115 3.38 3.62 -8.77
C LYS A 115 3.01 3.39 -7.30
N TRP A 116 1.90 3.94 -6.87
CA TRP A 116 1.37 3.73 -5.51
C TRP A 116 -0.14 3.53 -5.55
N ILE A 117 -0.65 2.81 -4.55
CA ILE A 117 -2.07 2.57 -4.38
C ILE A 117 -2.53 3.31 -3.13
N CYS A 118 -3.48 4.22 -3.31
CA CYS A 118 -4.14 4.91 -2.20
C CYS A 118 -5.42 4.18 -1.80
N GLU A 119 -5.71 4.16 -0.51
CA GLU A 119 -7.00 3.75 0.04
C GLU A 119 -7.65 4.90 0.81
N LYS A 120 -8.92 5.12 0.49
CA LYS A 120 -9.77 6.08 1.19
C LYS A 120 -10.89 5.34 1.91
N LEU A 121 -10.80 5.32 3.23
CA LEU A 121 -11.87 4.84 4.10
C LEU A 121 -13.12 5.72 3.98
N PRO A 122 -14.30 5.16 4.22
CA PRO A 122 -15.52 5.95 4.22
C PRO A 122 -15.51 7.03 5.33
N PRO A 123 -16.30 8.11 5.21
CA PRO A 123 -16.27 9.24 6.15
C PRO A 123 -16.73 8.93 7.59
N TRP A 124 -17.10 7.68 7.89
CA TRP A 124 -17.60 7.23 9.20
C TRP A 124 -16.61 6.28 9.90
N SER A 125 -15.43 6.07 9.32
CA SER A 125 -14.35 5.20 9.84
C SER A 125 -13.28 5.99 10.61
N ALA A 126 -13.57 7.24 10.95
CA ALA A 126 -12.72 8.13 11.74
C ALA A 126 -13.38 8.43 13.08
#